data_AF-A0A2H9L4R8-F1
#
_entry.id   AF-A0A2H9L4R8-F1
#
_cell.length_a   1.000
_cell.length_b   1.000
_cell.length_c   1.000
_cell.angle_alpha   90.00
_cell.angle_beta   90.00
_cell.angle_gamma   90.00
#
_symmetry.space_group_name_H-M   'P 1'
#
loop_
_entity.id
_entity.type
_entity.pdbx_description
1 polymer ?
#
loop_
_entity_poly.entity_id
_entity_poly.type
_entity_poly.pdbx_seq_one_letter_code
_entity_poly.pdbx_strand_id
1 'polypeptide(L)' 'NITIDDIKDLIAENPEVLIIGTGASGLVNVSDKIKEFIKTKGIKLIIEKTGAACKEYNNALKSNKKVCAIMHGTC' A
#
# COMPACT_ATOMS: atom_id res chain seq x y z
N ASN A 1 8.26 1.24 10.80
CA ASN A 1 7.00 0.49 11.05
C ASN A 1 5.86 1.33 10.53
N ILE A 2 4.91 0.71 9.82
CA ILE A 2 3.67 1.39 9.36
C ILE A 2 2.58 1.11 10.38
N THR A 3 1.87 2.15 10.80
CA THR A 3 0.73 2.03 11.73
C THR A 3 -0.60 2.11 11.01
N ILE A 4 -1.69 1.77 11.69
CA ILE A 4 -3.05 1.91 11.14
C ILE A 4 -3.35 3.39 10.85
N ASP A 5 -2.81 4.30 11.64
CA ASP A 5 -3.05 5.74 11.48
C ASP A 5 -2.46 6.27 10.16
N ASP A 6 -1.24 5.82 9.80
CA ASP A 6 -0.58 6.17 8.52
C ASP A 6 -1.41 5.83 7.28
N ILE A 7 -2.25 4.78 7.36
CA ILE A 7 -3.05 4.28 6.24
C ILE A 7 -4.54 4.59 6.40
N LYS A 8 -4.96 5.20 7.51
CA LYS A 8 -6.37 5.41 7.82
C LYS A 8 -7.00 6.36 6.81
N ASP A 9 -6.33 7.46 6.50
CA ASP A 9 -6.75 8.42 5.48
C ASP A 9 -6.74 7.80 4.08
N LEU A 10 -5.73 6.98 3.76
CA LEU A 10 -5.67 6.25 2.49
C LEU A 10 -6.82 5.26 2.33
N ILE A 11 -7.26 4.61 3.42
CA ILE A 11 -8.41 3.70 3.41
C ILE A 11 -9.73 4.48 3.36
N ALA A 12 -9.79 5.67 3.99
CA ALA A 12 -10.97 6.54 3.96
C ALA A 12 -11.31 6.99 2.53
N GLU A 13 -10.29 7.14 1.68
CA GLU A 13 -10.46 7.38 0.24
C GLU A 13 -11.11 6.21 -0.51
N ASN A 14 -11.33 5.06 0.11
CA ASN A 14 -11.88 3.84 -0.49
C ASN A 14 -11.22 3.47 -1.84
N PRO A 15 -9.90 3.25 -1.87
CA PRO A 15 -9.22 2.79 -3.07
C PRO A 15 -9.60 1.35 -3.39
N GLU A 16 -9.57 0.99 -4.66
CA GLU A 16 -9.66 -0.42 -5.10
C GLU A 16 -8.37 -1.18 -4.78
N VAL A 17 -7.24 -0.49 -4.85
CA VAL A 17 -5.91 -1.07 -4.63
C VAL A 17 -5.10 -0.17 -3.70
N LEU A 18 -4.58 -0.76 -2.63
CA LEU A 18 -3.64 -0.11 -1.72
C LEU A 18 -2.26 -0.78 -1.84
N ILE A 19 -1.24 0.01 -2.17
CA ILE A 19 0.12 -0.48 -2.39
C ILE A 19 1.04 0.05 -1.30
N ILE A 20 1.80 -0.84 -0.67
CA ILE A 20 2.78 -0.52 0.37
C ILE A 20 4.18 -0.82 -0.16
N GLY A 21 4.97 0.23 -0.33
CA GLY A 21 6.39 0.18 -0.64
C GLY A 21 7.23 0.07 0.64
N THR A 22 7.88 -1.07 0.86
CA THR A 22 8.62 -1.36 2.10
C THR A 22 10.06 -0.84 2.14
N GLY A 23 10.40 0.11 1.27
CA GLY A 23 11.77 0.58 1.05
C GLY A 23 12.55 -0.29 0.07
N ALA A 24 13.80 0.10 -0.21
CA ALA A 24 14.71 -0.71 -1.04
C ALA A 24 15.14 -1.99 -0.31
N SER A 25 15.37 -1.86 1.00
CA SER A 25 15.79 -2.93 1.90
C SER A 25 14.64 -3.85 2.35
N GLY A 26 13.37 -3.45 2.14
CA GLY A 26 12.20 -4.27 2.51
C GLY A 26 11.99 -4.44 4.02
N LEU A 27 12.65 -3.63 4.84
CA LEU A 27 12.68 -3.76 6.30
C LEU A 27 11.41 -3.22 6.98
N VAL A 28 10.54 -2.54 6.24
CA VAL A 28 9.29 -2.02 6.78
C VAL A 28 8.31 -3.17 7.00
N ASN A 29 8.05 -3.48 8.26
CA ASN A 29 7.03 -4.44 8.64
C ASN A 29 5.63 -3.82 8.61
N VAL A 30 4.69 -4.57 8.00
CA VAL A 30 3.26 -4.29 8.01
C VAL A 30 2.60 -5.31 8.93
N SER A 31 1.98 -4.82 10.01
CA SER A 31 1.30 -5.68 10.98
C SER A 31 0.13 -6.43 10.35
N ASP A 32 -0.12 -7.67 10.75
CA ASP A 32 -1.24 -8.45 10.20
C ASP A 32 -2.62 -7.83 10.49
N LYS A 33 -2.76 -7.08 11.59
CA LYS A 33 -3.95 -6.26 11.87
C LYS A 33 -4.29 -5.30 10.72
N ILE A 34 -3.28 -4.68 10.11
CA ILE A 34 -3.45 -3.78 8.97
C ILE A 34 -3.95 -4.57 7.76
N LYS A 35 -3.30 -5.72 7.48
CA LYS A 35 -3.67 -6.57 6.34
C LYS A 35 -5.12 -7.04 6.45
N GLU A 36 -5.52 -7.47 7.64
CA GLU A 36 -6.89 -7.91 7.91
C GLU A 36 -7.89 -6.77 7.84
N PHE A 37 -7.55 -5.59 8.38
CA PHE A 37 -8.40 -4.40 8.29
C PHE A 37 -8.63 -3.97 6.83
N ILE A 38 -7.60 -3.97 5.99
CA ILE A 38 -7.72 -3.64 4.56
C ILE A 38 -8.55 -4.71 3.83
N LYS A 39 -8.34 -6.00 4.17
CA LYS A 39 -9.08 -7.11 3.59
C LYS A 39 -10.57 -7.08 3.94
N THR A 40 -10.94 -6.71 5.17
CA THR A 40 -12.35 -6.57 5.59
C THR A 40 -13.05 -5.42 4.88
N LYS A 41 -12.30 -4.41 4.40
CA LYS A 41 -12.82 -3.32 3.55
C LYS A 41 -12.97 -3.72 2.07
N GLY A 42 -12.54 -4.91 1.67
CA GLY A 42 -12.57 -5.36 0.28
C GLY A 42 -11.52 -4.70 -0.63
N ILE A 43 -10.52 -4.04 -0.02
CA ILE A 43 -9.45 -3.35 -0.75
C ILE A 43 -8.34 -4.34 -1.06
N LYS A 44 -7.79 -4.29 -2.28
CA LYS A 44 -6.67 -5.15 -2.65
C LYS A 44 -5.36 -4.59 -2.09
N LEU A 45 -4.77 -5.29 -1.13
CA LEU A 45 -3.47 -4.93 -0.56
C LEU A 45 -2.31 -5.56 -1.33
N ILE A 46 -1.34 -4.76 -1.74
CA ILE A 46 -0.07 -5.19 -2.35
C ILE A 46 1.08 -4.67 -1.49
N ILE A 47 1.99 -5.54 -1.06
CA ILE A 47 3.15 -5.17 -0.24
C ILE A 47 4.40 -5.62 -0.98
N GLU A 48 5.19 -4.68 -1.44
CA GLU A 48 6.34 -4.93 -2.31
C GLU A 48 7.49 -3.97 -1.99
N LYS A 49 8.69 -4.27 -2.48
CA LYS A 49 9.80 -3.30 -2.42
C LYS A 49 9.42 -2.05 -3.19
N THR A 50 9.88 -0.87 -2.75
CA THR A 50 9.46 0.41 -3.33
C THR A 50 9.60 0.46 -4.87
N GLY A 51 10.67 -0.12 -5.44
CA GLY A 51 10.83 -0.18 -6.90
C GLY A 51 9.75 -1.00 -7.64
N ALA A 52 9.30 -2.12 -7.06
CA ALA A 52 8.21 -2.93 -7.62
C ALA A 52 6.84 -2.29 -7.33
N ALA A 53 6.64 -1.75 -6.13
CA ALA A 53 5.44 -1.00 -5.74
C ALA A 53 5.16 0.18 -6.70
N CYS A 54 6.18 0.93 -7.12
CA CYS A 54 6.04 1.99 -8.13
C CYS A 54 5.52 1.46 -9.48
N LYS A 55 5.98 0.29 -9.92
CA LYS A 55 5.52 -0.31 -11.18
C LYS A 55 4.06 -0.71 -11.08
N GLU A 56 3.65 -1.34 -9.99
CA GLU A 56 2.26 -1.73 -9.76
C GLU A 56 1.34 -0.51 -9.67
N TYR A 57 1.79 0.56 -8.99
CA TYR A 57 1.05 1.82 -8.92
C TYR A 57 0.83 2.41 -10.31
N ASN A 58 1.88 2.51 -11.12
CA ASN A 58 1.78 3.01 -12.49
C ASN A 58 0.87 2.13 -13.36
N ASN A 59 0.88 0.81 -13.16
CA ASN A 59 0.01 -0.11 -13.88
C ASN A 59 -1.47 0.07 -13.48
N ALA A 60 -1.73 0.25 -12.19
CA ALA A 60 -3.06 0.52 -11.67
C ALA A 60 -3.61 1.87 -12.17
N LEU A 61 -2.78 2.92 -12.19
CA LEU A 61 -3.12 4.21 -12.79
C LEU A 61 -3.46 4.09 -14.28
N LYS A 62 -2.65 3.37 -15.06
CA LYS A 62 -2.92 3.11 -16.48
C LYS A 62 -4.26 2.39 -16.71
N SER A 63 -4.66 1.56 -15.75
CA SER A 63 -5.92 0.83 -15.78
C SER A 63 -7.12 1.65 -15.27
N ASN A 64 -6.97 2.96 -15.02
CA ASN A 64 -8.00 3.84 -14.44
C ASN A 64 -8.57 3.34 -13.09
N LYS A 65 -7.78 2.56 -12.33
CA LYS A 65 -8.22 2.09 -11.01
C LYS A 65 -7.96 3.13 -9.95
N LYS A 66 -8.85 3.22 -8.95
CA LYS A 66 -8.61 4.06 -7.78
C LYS A 66 -7.52 3.40 -6.93
N VAL A 67 -6.30 3.90 -7.04
CA VAL A 67 -5.13 3.34 -6.38
C VAL A 67 -4.54 4.33 -5.38
N CYS A 68 -4.20 3.83 -4.20
CA CYS A 68 -3.48 4.55 -3.17
C CYS A 68 -2.15 3.85 -2.91
N ALA A 69 -1.08 4.61 -2.68
CA ALA A 69 0.22 4.04 -2.35
C ALA A 69 0.88 4.78 -1.20
N ILE A 70 1.49 4.01 -0.30
CA ILE A 70 2.42 4.52 0.71
C ILE A 70 3.81 3.99 0.37
N MET A 71 4.77 4.90 0.18
CA MET A 71 6.12 4.54 -0.26
C MET A 71 7.12 5.01 0.78
N HIS A 72 7.80 4.05 1.41
CA HIS A 72 8.93 4.40 2.27
C HIS A 72 10.15 4.68 1.37
N GLY A 73 10.65 5.91 1.42
CA GLY A 73 11.69 6.43 0.51
C GLY A 73 13.12 6.28 1.00
N THR A 74 13.36 5.73 2.19
CA THR A 74 14.72 5.58 2.73
C THR A 74 15.38 4.28 2.25
N CYS A 75 16.65 4.40 1.85
CA CYS A 75 17.57 3.31 1.50
C CYS A 75 17.74 2.32 2.67
#